data_AF-A0A8J2JL33-F1
#
_entry.id   AF-A0A8J2JL33-F1
#
_cell.length_a   1.000
_cell.length_b   1.000
_cell.length_c   1.000
_cell.angle_alpha   90.00
_cell.angle_beta   90.00
_cell.angle_gamma   90.00
#
_symmetry.space_group_name_H-M   'P 1'
#
loop_
_entity.id
_entity.type
_entity.pdbx_description
1 polymer ?
#
loop_
_entity_poly.entity_id
_entity_poly.type
_entity_poly.pdbx_seq_one_letter_code
_entity_poly.pdbx_strand_id
1 'polypeptide(L)'
;MIAKFKRLNTSEKLIIGNIYVNPDISKSSVIWSMLGGELEQLVLCKEPVYIGGDFNVRLGNLGSLNREAIENTNLFEKRVCSDAVISTEALTVCNMLEEVNLTILNGRCEGDISGNYTFIGNTGSSTIDYVCCNDVAADSVCKLQVLEYQCHDHQPIVLEAGYPSSQQPRETNAKTIFKWDREKVSEFMRELELIDTSHWNGNLDIDSIQSFICKSIQEAATRLGMARIVKQTQPKDKQWFDEQCKTAKRKVRLAFKTLKETGYNKGIREMFVKIRKEYRQLVKGKKKDHLNAIKNELKQVRRTTDFWNAVRKLRKRKPRTDNPINKSKWEEHLQKLLGERGTDETPAFYDCRHPELDVQISMEECMKAREKMKNGKMPGGDKISNEFLKAIPQNFQKLFHRMFNIILEGGTPPRSWGEIEIVMIHKKGDTNDPSNYRGISLINCAAKWFTQIILTRLSKWAESNSILCETQSGFRKQRG
;
A
#
# COMPACT_ATOMS: atom_id res chain seq x y z
N MET A 1 10.11 -34.04 -25.91
CA MET A 1 9.56 -33.02 -25.01
C MET A 1 10.45 -32.95 -23.80
N ILE A 2 10.77 -31.75 -23.31
CA ILE A 2 11.52 -31.55 -22.07
C ILE A 2 10.62 -30.75 -21.12
N ALA A 3 10.19 -31.38 -20.03
CA ALA A 3 9.52 -30.71 -18.93
C ALA A 3 10.43 -30.77 -17.69
N LYS A 4 10.81 -29.61 -17.15
CA LYS A 4 11.68 -29.52 -15.97
C LYS A 4 10.99 -28.70 -14.90
N PHE A 5 10.86 -29.28 -13.71
CA PHE A 5 10.20 -28.62 -12.58
C PHE A 5 11.18 -28.47 -11.43
N LYS A 6 11.19 -27.29 -10.83
CA LYS A 6 12.00 -26.97 -9.66
C LYS A 6 11.07 -26.46 -8.58
N ARG A 7 11.04 -27.19 -7.46
CA ARG A 7 10.43 -26.70 -6.23
C ARG A 7 11.43 -25.79 -5.52
N LEU A 8 11.03 -24.56 -5.28
CA LEU A 8 11.82 -23.57 -4.56
C LEU A 8 11.38 -23.57 -3.09
N ASN A 9 12.34 -23.82 -2.21
CA ASN A 9 12.14 -23.70 -0.76
C ASN A 9 12.32 -22.23 -0.34
N THR A 10 11.36 -21.39 -0.72
CA THR A 10 11.18 -20.05 -0.15
C THR A 10 10.26 -20.11 1.08
N SER A 11 10.02 -18.99 1.78
CA SER A 11 9.11 -18.92 2.93
C SER A 11 7.69 -19.44 2.65
N GLU A 12 7.30 -19.41 1.38
CA GLU A 12 6.19 -20.18 0.81
C GLU A 12 6.78 -21.18 -0.19
N LYS A 13 6.34 -22.44 -0.14
CA LYS A 13 6.82 -23.47 -1.09
C LYS A 13 6.22 -23.18 -2.46
N LEU A 14 7.07 -22.88 -3.44
CA LEU A 14 6.67 -22.51 -4.81
C LEU A 14 7.20 -23.55 -5.81
N ILE A 15 6.45 -23.83 -6.88
CA ILE A 15 6.89 -24.67 -7.99
C ILE A 15 7.03 -23.82 -9.25
N ILE A 16 8.20 -23.88 -9.88
CA ILE A 16 8.45 -23.30 -11.20
C ILE A 16 8.77 -24.41 -12.19
N GLY A 17 8.07 -24.44 -13.32
CA GLY A 17 8.27 -25.36 -14.42
C GLY A 17 8.71 -24.65 -15.69
N ASN A 18 9.54 -25.33 -16.48
CA ASN A 18 9.83 -24.97 -17.86
C ASN A 18 9.40 -26.12 -18.79
N ILE A 19 8.67 -25.80 -19.85
CA ILE A 19 8.24 -26.75 -20.88
C ILE A 19 8.92 -26.40 -22.20
N TYR A 20 9.44 -27.41 -22.88
CA TYR A 20 9.84 -27.32 -24.28
C TYR A 20 9.25 -28.49 -25.06
N VAL A 21 8.38 -28.17 -26.02
CA VAL A 21 7.82 -29.13 -26.96
C VAL A 21 8.46 -28.91 -28.32
N ASN A 22 9.15 -29.92 -28.84
CA ASN A 22 9.79 -29.84 -30.15
C ASN A 22 8.70 -29.68 -31.25
N PRO A 23 8.90 -28.79 -32.26
CA PRO A 23 7.95 -28.54 -33.33
C PRO A 23 7.48 -29.79 -34.10
N ASP A 24 8.36 -30.78 -34.29
CA ASP A 24 8.06 -32.00 -35.05
C ASP A 24 7.04 -32.90 -34.34
N ILE A 25 7.05 -32.86 -33.01
CA ILE A 25 6.18 -33.66 -32.15
C ILE A 25 5.00 -32.88 -31.58
N SER A 26 5.00 -31.53 -31.68
CA SER A 26 3.93 -30.68 -31.17
C SER A 26 2.59 -30.94 -31.88
N LYS A 27 2.63 -31.50 -33.09
CA LYS A 27 1.45 -31.92 -33.86
C LYS A 27 0.80 -33.22 -33.36
N SER A 28 1.48 -33.97 -32.49
CA SER A 28 0.98 -35.25 -31.96
C SER A 28 0.11 -35.02 -30.72
N SER A 29 -1.15 -35.46 -30.77
CA SER A 29 -2.07 -35.42 -29.62
C SER A 29 -1.56 -36.23 -28.42
N VAL A 30 -0.80 -37.31 -28.67
CA VAL A 30 -0.21 -38.18 -27.64
C VAL A 30 0.72 -37.40 -26.71
N ILE A 31 1.51 -36.48 -27.27
CA ILE A 31 2.44 -35.65 -26.51
C ILE A 31 1.71 -34.75 -25.50
N TRP A 32 0.55 -34.21 -25.89
CA TRP A 32 -0.25 -33.36 -25.03
C TRP A 32 -0.93 -34.14 -23.91
N SER A 33 -1.38 -35.37 -24.18
CA SER A 33 -1.90 -36.26 -23.14
C SER A 33 -0.83 -36.68 -22.12
N MET A 34 0.38 -36.99 -22.58
CA MET A 34 1.51 -37.31 -21.68
C MET A 34 1.88 -36.10 -20.80
N LEU A 35 1.98 -34.92 -21.40
CA LEU A 35 2.26 -33.69 -20.65
C LEU A 35 1.14 -33.38 -19.63
N GLY A 36 -0.12 -33.57 -20.00
CA GLY A 36 -1.26 -33.42 -19.09
C GLY A 36 -1.12 -34.30 -17.85
N GLY A 37 -0.72 -35.57 -18.03
CA GLY A 37 -0.47 -36.49 -16.91
C GLY A 37 0.66 -36.03 -15.97
N GLU A 38 1.76 -35.51 -16.51
CA GLU A 38 2.85 -34.95 -15.70
C GLU A 38 2.42 -33.69 -14.93
N LEU A 39 1.67 -32.81 -15.59
CA LEU A 39 1.18 -31.57 -15.00
C LEU A 39 0.11 -31.82 -13.93
N GLU A 40 -0.72 -32.83 -14.09
CA GLU A 40 -1.75 -33.19 -13.12
C GLU A 40 -1.13 -33.54 -11.74
N GLN A 41 -0.04 -34.32 -11.74
CA GLN A 41 0.66 -34.67 -10.50
C GLN A 41 1.23 -33.45 -9.77
N LEU A 42 1.66 -32.42 -10.51
CA LEU A 42 2.24 -31.20 -9.97
C LEU A 42 1.19 -30.25 -9.40
N VAL A 43 0.04 -30.10 -10.07
CA VAL A 43 -1.01 -29.15 -9.66
C VAL A 43 -1.88 -29.68 -8.53
N LEU A 44 -1.82 -30.98 -8.21
CA LEU A 44 -2.41 -31.56 -7.00
C LEU A 44 -1.74 -31.08 -5.70
N CYS A 45 -0.51 -30.57 -5.78
CA CYS A 45 0.14 -29.94 -4.65
C CYS A 45 -0.55 -28.59 -4.37
N LYS A 46 -0.95 -28.34 -3.11
CA LYS A 46 -1.59 -27.09 -2.65
C LYS A 46 -0.66 -25.86 -2.71
N GLU A 47 0.35 -25.91 -3.56
CA GLU A 47 1.42 -24.93 -3.71
C GLU A 47 1.13 -24.06 -4.93
N PRO A 48 1.61 -22.81 -4.95
CA PRO A 48 1.54 -22.00 -6.14
C PRO A 48 2.46 -22.61 -7.23
N VAL A 49 1.96 -22.68 -8.46
CA VAL A 49 2.65 -23.26 -9.61
C VAL A 49 2.72 -22.24 -10.75
N TYR A 50 3.92 -22.00 -11.28
CA TYR A 50 4.14 -21.30 -12.54
C TYR A 50 4.84 -22.19 -13.54
N ILE A 51 4.34 -22.23 -14.76
CA ILE A 51 4.96 -22.99 -15.83
C ILE A 51 5.07 -22.09 -17.04
N GLY A 52 6.29 -21.88 -17.51
CA GLY A 52 6.57 -21.15 -18.74
C GLY A 52 7.21 -22.05 -19.78
N GLY A 53 7.21 -21.63 -21.03
CA GLY A 53 8.11 -22.19 -22.03
C GLY A 53 7.51 -22.24 -23.43
N ASP A 54 8.22 -22.94 -24.31
CA ASP A 54 7.91 -23.02 -25.73
C ASP A 54 7.05 -24.26 -26.02
N PHE A 55 5.81 -24.00 -26.44
CA PHE A 55 4.83 -25.03 -26.77
C PHE A 55 4.85 -25.37 -28.26
N ASN A 56 5.44 -24.52 -29.11
CA ASN A 56 5.36 -24.63 -30.58
C ASN A 56 3.92 -24.81 -31.11
N VAL A 57 2.95 -24.16 -30.45
CA VAL A 57 1.52 -24.16 -30.84
C VAL A 57 0.98 -22.74 -30.79
N ARG A 58 0.27 -22.32 -31.83
CA ARG A 58 -0.35 -20.99 -31.92
C ARG A 58 -1.78 -21.09 -31.41
N LEU A 59 -2.08 -20.45 -30.28
CA LEU A 59 -3.39 -20.55 -29.63
C LEU A 59 -4.39 -19.49 -30.13
N GLY A 60 -3.96 -18.52 -30.93
CA GLY A 60 -4.78 -17.38 -31.31
C GLY A 60 -5.34 -16.66 -30.07
N ASN A 61 -6.65 -16.40 -30.06
CA ASN A 61 -7.39 -15.87 -28.90
C ASN A 61 -8.09 -16.95 -28.04
N LEU A 62 -7.74 -18.23 -28.20
CA LEU A 62 -8.33 -19.33 -27.42
C LEU A 62 -7.94 -19.27 -25.93
N GLY A 63 -8.68 -20.05 -25.12
CA GLY A 63 -8.48 -20.17 -23.67
C GLY A 63 -9.26 -19.13 -22.85
N SER A 64 -10.53 -18.87 -23.18
CA SER A 64 -11.40 -17.94 -22.46
C SER A 64 -11.77 -18.46 -21.06
N LEU A 65 -11.60 -17.63 -20.03
CA LEU A 65 -11.92 -17.99 -18.66
C LEU A 65 -13.36 -17.62 -18.31
N ASN A 66 -13.99 -18.42 -17.46
CA ASN A 66 -15.26 -18.06 -16.85
C ASN A 66 -15.02 -16.93 -15.81
N ARG A 67 -15.81 -15.86 -15.89
CA ARG A 67 -15.74 -14.67 -15.01
C ARG A 67 -15.70 -14.99 -13.51
N GLU A 68 -16.35 -16.09 -13.10
CA GLU A 68 -16.39 -16.57 -11.71
C GLU A 68 -15.04 -17.15 -11.22
N ALA A 69 -14.16 -17.60 -12.12
CA ALA A 69 -12.85 -18.17 -11.78
C ALA A 69 -11.85 -17.09 -11.36
N ILE A 70 -11.90 -15.93 -12.02
CA ILE A 70 -10.97 -14.80 -11.91
C ILE A 70 -11.49 -13.63 -11.07
N GLU A 71 -12.66 -13.73 -10.43
CA GLU A 71 -13.35 -12.60 -9.75
C GLU A 71 -12.58 -11.98 -8.54
N ASN A 72 -11.35 -12.42 -8.27
CA ASN A 72 -10.45 -11.89 -7.24
C ASN A 72 -8.96 -11.86 -7.66
N THR A 73 -8.63 -12.16 -8.92
CA THR A 73 -7.24 -12.11 -9.42
C THR A 73 -6.99 -10.78 -10.14
N ASN A 74 -5.72 -10.47 -10.42
CA ASN A 74 -5.36 -9.32 -11.27
C ASN A 74 -5.48 -9.63 -12.78
N LEU A 75 -6.06 -10.78 -13.15
CA LEU A 75 -6.14 -11.24 -14.53
C LEU A 75 -7.36 -10.66 -15.25
N PHE A 76 -7.17 -10.27 -16.51
CA PHE A 76 -8.27 -9.83 -17.38
C PHE A 76 -9.13 -11.01 -17.85
N GLU A 77 -10.43 -10.75 -18.00
CA GLU A 77 -11.44 -11.75 -18.38
C GLU A 77 -11.30 -12.26 -19.81
N LYS A 78 -11.00 -11.35 -20.74
CA LYS A 78 -10.74 -11.70 -22.13
C LYS A 78 -9.24 -11.82 -22.33
N ARG A 79 -8.80 -12.92 -22.96
CA ARG A 79 -7.43 -13.03 -23.48
C ARG A 79 -7.37 -12.31 -24.81
N VAL A 80 -6.33 -11.49 -24.98
CA VAL A 80 -6.02 -10.81 -26.24
C VAL A 80 -4.70 -11.37 -26.77
N CYS A 81 -4.60 -11.60 -28.06
CA CYS A 81 -3.40 -12.10 -28.72
C CYS A 81 -3.24 -11.37 -30.06
N SER A 82 -2.06 -10.82 -30.30
CA SER A 82 -1.66 -10.21 -31.57
C SER A 82 -1.48 -11.26 -32.67
N ASP A 83 -1.17 -12.50 -32.28
CA ASP A 83 -1.23 -13.64 -33.18
C ASP A 83 -2.67 -14.15 -33.31
N ALA A 84 -3.28 -13.98 -34.49
CA ALA A 84 -4.63 -14.46 -34.79
C ALA A 84 -4.66 -15.91 -35.31
N VAL A 85 -3.51 -16.49 -35.63
CA VAL A 85 -3.43 -17.84 -36.21
C VAL A 85 -3.63 -18.89 -35.12
N ILE A 86 -4.39 -19.93 -35.44
CA ILE A 86 -4.71 -21.04 -34.55
C ILE A 86 -4.18 -22.33 -35.17
N SER A 87 -3.24 -23.00 -34.50
CA SER A 87 -2.75 -24.33 -34.87
C SER A 87 -3.84 -25.40 -34.68
N THR A 88 -3.73 -26.51 -35.40
CA THR A 88 -4.66 -27.66 -35.32
C THR A 88 -4.77 -28.23 -33.90
N GLU A 89 -3.68 -28.18 -33.13
CA GLU A 89 -3.58 -28.74 -31.78
C GLU A 89 -3.99 -27.75 -30.69
N ALA A 90 -4.27 -26.50 -31.06
CA ALA A 90 -4.51 -25.42 -30.10
C ALA A 90 -5.66 -25.73 -29.13
N LEU A 91 -6.74 -26.35 -29.62
CA LEU A 91 -7.86 -26.74 -28.79
C LEU A 91 -7.48 -27.85 -27.81
N THR A 92 -6.68 -28.82 -28.24
CA THR A 92 -6.16 -29.90 -27.40
C THR A 92 -5.30 -29.34 -26.27
N VAL A 93 -4.40 -28.40 -26.58
CA VAL A 93 -3.55 -27.73 -25.57
C VAL A 93 -4.38 -26.93 -24.58
N CYS A 94 -5.33 -26.11 -25.06
CA CYS A 94 -6.21 -25.33 -24.18
C CYS A 94 -7.03 -26.24 -23.25
N ASN A 95 -7.61 -27.32 -23.77
CA ASN A 95 -8.40 -28.25 -22.97
C ASN A 95 -7.53 -28.95 -21.91
N MET A 96 -6.34 -29.42 -22.28
CA MET A 96 -5.39 -30.03 -21.35
C MET A 96 -5.00 -29.07 -20.23
N LEU A 97 -4.62 -27.82 -20.56
CA LEU A 97 -4.27 -26.82 -19.56
C LEU A 97 -5.43 -26.53 -18.60
N GLU A 98 -6.66 -26.44 -19.12
CA GLU A 98 -7.85 -26.27 -18.28
C GLU A 98 -8.13 -27.49 -17.40
N GLU A 99 -7.91 -28.72 -17.88
CA GLU A 99 -8.09 -29.96 -17.11
C GLU A 99 -7.12 -30.04 -15.93
N VAL A 100 -5.87 -29.62 -16.13
CA VAL A 100 -4.85 -29.56 -15.07
C VAL A 100 -4.91 -28.28 -14.23
N ASN A 101 -5.93 -27.44 -14.43
CA ASN A 101 -6.14 -26.18 -13.71
C ASN A 101 -5.00 -25.15 -13.86
N LEU A 102 -4.45 -25.04 -15.06
CA LEU A 102 -3.47 -24.03 -15.44
C LEU A 102 -4.12 -22.97 -16.33
N THR A 103 -3.98 -21.71 -15.91
CA THR A 103 -4.48 -20.53 -16.61
C THR A 103 -3.35 -19.87 -17.37
N ILE A 104 -3.52 -19.68 -18.68
CA ILE A 104 -2.59 -18.93 -19.54
C ILE A 104 -2.59 -17.46 -19.14
N LEU A 105 -1.42 -16.85 -18.95
CA LEU A 105 -1.23 -15.47 -18.51
C LEU A 105 -1.01 -14.48 -19.66
N ASN A 106 -0.41 -14.92 -20.77
CA ASN A 106 -0.18 -14.07 -21.95
C ASN A 106 -1.51 -13.46 -22.42
N GLY A 107 -1.53 -12.15 -22.63
CA GLY A 107 -2.74 -11.44 -23.03
C GLY A 107 -3.77 -11.23 -21.92
N ARG A 108 -3.42 -11.49 -20.65
CA ARG A 108 -4.33 -11.40 -19.49
C ARG A 108 -3.80 -10.59 -18.32
N CYS A 109 -2.59 -10.04 -18.40
CA CYS A 109 -1.98 -9.30 -17.30
C CYS A 109 -1.70 -7.86 -17.70
N GLU A 110 -1.57 -6.99 -16.70
CA GLU A 110 -0.91 -5.71 -16.89
C GLU A 110 0.49 -5.94 -17.48
N GLY A 111 0.89 -5.12 -18.45
CA GLY A 111 2.16 -5.26 -19.19
C GLY A 111 2.07 -6.01 -20.52
N ASP A 112 1.01 -6.80 -20.77
CA ASP A 112 0.82 -7.57 -22.01
C ASP A 112 -0.66 -7.52 -22.46
N ILE A 113 -1.23 -6.32 -22.49
CA ILE A 113 -2.66 -6.10 -22.79
C ILE A 113 -2.97 -6.36 -24.28
N SER A 114 -1.99 -6.18 -25.16
CA SER A 114 -2.06 -6.46 -26.59
C SER A 114 -1.78 -7.92 -26.94
N GLY A 115 -1.25 -8.72 -26.00
CA GLY A 115 -0.82 -10.10 -26.26
C GLY A 115 0.28 -10.16 -27.31
N ASN A 116 1.45 -9.63 -26.99
CA ASN A 116 2.56 -9.45 -27.92
C ASN A 116 3.09 -10.78 -28.47
N TYR A 117 3.76 -10.70 -29.64
CA TYR A 117 4.46 -11.85 -30.22
C TYR A 117 5.61 -12.29 -29.30
N THR A 118 5.71 -13.59 -29.09
CA THR A 118 6.79 -14.17 -28.27
C THR A 118 7.91 -14.73 -29.13
N PHE A 119 7.68 -14.86 -30.43
CA PHE A 119 8.66 -15.27 -31.43
C PHE A 119 8.59 -14.33 -32.63
N ILE A 120 9.75 -13.86 -33.07
CA ILE A 120 9.93 -12.97 -34.22
C ILE A 120 11.08 -13.56 -35.04
N GLY A 121 10.74 -14.30 -36.09
CA GLY A 121 11.72 -14.87 -37.01
C GLY A 121 11.71 -14.17 -38.37
N ASN A 122 12.63 -14.56 -39.25
CA ASN A 122 12.76 -14.00 -40.59
C ASN A 122 11.51 -14.18 -41.48
N THR A 123 10.70 -15.21 -41.22
CA THR A 123 9.53 -15.58 -42.00
C THR A 123 8.21 -15.09 -41.40
N GLY A 124 8.25 -14.46 -40.23
CA GLY A 124 7.08 -13.92 -39.56
C GLY A 124 7.16 -13.96 -38.04
N SER A 125 6.09 -13.50 -37.40
CA SER A 125 5.96 -13.45 -35.95
C SER A 125 4.83 -14.35 -35.45
N SER A 126 5.02 -14.96 -34.28
CA SER A 126 4.05 -15.86 -33.67
C SER A 126 4.06 -15.74 -32.14
N THR A 127 2.99 -16.21 -31.53
CA THR A 127 2.93 -16.43 -30.08
C THR A 127 2.94 -17.94 -29.86
N ILE A 128 4.07 -18.47 -29.39
CA ILE A 128 4.29 -19.91 -29.15
C ILE A 128 4.84 -20.21 -27.76
N ASP A 129 5.30 -19.16 -27.05
CA ASP A 129 5.81 -19.24 -25.69
C ASP A 129 4.71 -18.78 -24.73
N TYR A 130 4.30 -19.67 -23.83
CA TYR A 130 3.21 -19.38 -22.89
C TYR A 130 3.69 -19.51 -21.46
N VAL A 131 3.18 -18.61 -20.62
CA VAL A 131 3.30 -18.69 -19.18
C VAL A 131 1.93 -18.98 -18.61
N CYS A 132 1.85 -20.00 -17.77
CA CYS A 132 0.63 -20.47 -17.14
C CYS A 132 0.80 -20.53 -15.61
N CYS A 133 -0.29 -20.35 -14.87
CA CYS A 133 -0.29 -20.52 -13.42
C CYS A 133 -1.52 -21.28 -12.93
N ASN A 134 -1.41 -21.94 -11.77
CA ASN A 134 -2.59 -22.53 -11.14
C ASN A 134 -3.43 -21.48 -10.40
N ASP A 135 -4.64 -21.86 -9.98
CA ASP A 135 -5.54 -21.00 -9.20
C ASP A 135 -4.92 -20.40 -7.93
N VAL A 136 -3.95 -21.10 -7.31
CA VAL A 136 -3.29 -20.65 -6.07
C VAL A 136 -2.31 -19.52 -6.38
N ALA A 137 -1.58 -19.62 -7.48
CA ALA A 137 -0.64 -18.62 -7.95
C ALA A 137 -1.32 -17.39 -8.58
N ALA A 138 -2.53 -17.55 -9.13
CA ALA A 138 -3.23 -16.50 -9.89
C ALA A 138 -3.44 -15.19 -9.10
N ASP A 139 -3.65 -15.27 -7.78
CA ASP A 139 -3.83 -14.10 -6.92
C ASP A 139 -2.53 -13.30 -6.72
N SER A 140 -1.37 -13.95 -6.90
CA SER A 140 -0.05 -13.32 -6.73
C SER A 140 0.53 -12.76 -8.02
N VAL A 141 -0.07 -13.01 -9.18
CA VAL A 141 0.39 -12.43 -10.46
C VAL A 141 0.16 -10.92 -10.43
N CYS A 142 1.24 -10.15 -10.60
CA CYS A 142 1.22 -8.69 -10.65
C CYS A 142 1.22 -8.21 -12.10
N LYS A 143 2.19 -8.67 -12.89
CA LYS A 143 2.48 -8.17 -14.23
C LYS A 143 3.07 -9.27 -15.09
N LEU A 144 2.75 -9.30 -16.38
CA LEU A 144 3.47 -10.09 -17.37
C LEU A 144 3.85 -9.15 -18.52
N GLN A 145 5.10 -9.21 -18.95
CA GLN A 145 5.57 -8.41 -20.06
C GLN A 145 6.43 -9.25 -21.00
N VAL A 146 6.15 -9.18 -22.29
CA VAL A 146 7.06 -9.66 -23.33
C VAL A 146 8.03 -8.52 -23.64
N LEU A 147 9.33 -8.77 -23.45
CA LEU A 147 10.38 -7.80 -23.71
C LEU A 147 10.84 -7.91 -25.16
N GLU A 148 11.13 -6.78 -25.79
CA GLU A 148 11.79 -6.76 -27.09
C GLU A 148 13.27 -7.06 -26.92
N TYR A 149 13.72 -8.15 -27.53
CA TYR A 149 15.11 -8.57 -27.52
C TYR A 149 15.58 -8.87 -28.94
N GLN A 150 16.53 -8.07 -29.42
CA GLN A 150 16.95 -8.07 -30.83
C GLN A 150 17.95 -9.17 -31.19
N CYS A 151 18.51 -9.86 -30.19
CA CYS A 151 19.60 -10.82 -30.40
C CYS A 151 19.14 -12.28 -30.52
N HIS A 152 17.83 -12.54 -30.47
CA HIS A 152 17.26 -13.89 -30.57
C HIS A 152 15.81 -13.83 -31.07
N ASP A 153 15.38 -14.85 -31.81
CA ASP A 153 14.04 -14.88 -32.40
C ASP A 153 12.94 -14.97 -31.32
N HIS A 154 13.17 -15.75 -30.25
CA HIS A 154 12.29 -15.77 -29.08
C HIS A 154 12.49 -14.52 -28.20
N GLN A 155 11.38 -13.91 -27.83
CA GLN A 155 11.28 -12.73 -27.00
C GLN A 155 11.17 -13.12 -25.51
N PRO A 156 12.02 -12.57 -24.63
CA PRO A 156 11.96 -12.87 -23.20
C PRO A 156 10.62 -12.49 -22.59
N ILE A 157 10.02 -13.42 -21.84
CA ILE A 157 8.81 -13.16 -21.06
C ILE A 157 9.19 -12.97 -19.60
N VAL A 158 8.84 -11.81 -19.05
CA VAL A 158 9.02 -11.49 -17.64
C VAL A 158 7.67 -11.58 -16.93
N LEU A 159 7.58 -12.52 -15.99
CA LEU A 159 6.45 -12.62 -15.06
C LEU A 159 6.87 -12.03 -13.71
N GLU A 160 6.14 -11.01 -13.27
CA GLU A 160 6.23 -10.48 -11.91
C GLU A 160 5.10 -11.10 -11.07
N ALA A 161 5.49 -11.88 -10.07
CA ALA A 161 4.58 -12.46 -9.10
C ALA A 161 4.92 -12.00 -7.68
N GLY A 162 3.97 -11.30 -7.06
CA GLY A 162 4.05 -10.80 -5.70
C GLY A 162 3.65 -11.84 -4.67
N TYR A 163 4.58 -12.72 -4.31
CA TYR A 163 4.49 -13.46 -3.05
C TYR A 163 5.01 -12.56 -1.92
N PRO A 164 4.44 -12.60 -0.72
CA PRO A 164 5.09 -12.07 0.47
C PRO A 164 6.32 -12.95 0.80
N SER A 165 7.34 -12.89 -0.05
CA SER A 165 8.65 -13.47 0.24
C SER A 165 9.27 -12.65 1.37
N SER A 166 9.44 -13.29 2.51
CA SER A 166 10.45 -12.86 3.46
C SER A 166 11.81 -13.01 2.77
N GLN A 167 12.60 -11.93 2.78
CA GLN A 167 14.00 -11.84 2.31
C GLN A 167 14.22 -11.42 0.84
N GLN A 168 13.70 -10.25 0.48
CA GLN A 168 14.61 -9.14 0.22
C GLN A 168 14.46 -8.19 1.41
N PRO A 169 15.50 -7.47 1.88
CA PRO A 169 15.23 -6.24 2.57
C PRO A 169 14.65 -5.28 1.52
N ARG A 170 13.34 -5.43 1.20
CA ARG A 170 12.49 -4.26 1.25
C ARG A 170 12.84 -3.69 2.60
N GLU A 171 13.44 -2.51 2.66
CA GLU A 171 13.47 -1.74 3.90
C GLU A 171 12.11 -1.99 4.52
N THR A 172 12.10 -2.72 5.64
CA THR A 172 10.87 -2.97 6.33
C THR A 172 10.53 -1.58 6.80
N ASN A 173 9.71 -0.88 6.03
CA ASN A 173 8.94 0.28 6.45
C ASN A 173 7.90 -0.20 7.47
N ALA A 174 8.31 -1.08 8.40
CA ALA A 174 7.80 -1.27 9.73
C ALA A 174 7.99 0.07 10.42
N LYS A 175 7.13 1.02 10.06
CA LYS A 175 7.05 2.29 10.73
C LYS A 175 6.39 2.02 12.06
N THR A 176 7.13 2.27 13.13
CA THR A 176 6.55 2.36 14.46
C THR A 176 5.62 3.56 14.46
N ILE A 177 4.34 3.31 14.67
CA ILE A 177 3.34 4.35 14.83
C ILE A 177 2.92 4.35 16.30
N PHE A 178 3.07 5.48 16.95
CA PHE A 178 2.52 5.70 18.28
C PHE A 178 1.07 6.17 18.14
N LYS A 179 0.14 5.37 18.66
CA LYS A 179 -1.27 5.70 18.66
C LYS A 179 -1.70 6.01 20.09
N TRP A 180 -2.11 7.25 20.33
CA TRP A 180 -2.61 7.67 21.62
C TRP A 180 -3.78 6.81 22.09
N ASP A 181 -3.70 6.35 23.33
CA ASP A 181 -4.74 5.62 24.04
C ASP A 181 -5.21 6.43 25.24
N ARG A 182 -6.49 6.82 25.25
CA ARG A 182 -7.04 7.67 26.32
C ARG A 182 -7.23 6.90 27.63
N GLU A 183 -7.30 5.58 27.60
CA GLU A 183 -7.49 4.79 28.81
C GLU A 183 -6.18 4.70 29.62
N LYS A 184 -5.04 4.93 28.97
CA LYS A 184 -3.69 4.80 29.56
C LYS A 184 -3.05 6.11 29.98
N VAL A 185 -3.81 7.22 30.04
CA VAL A 185 -3.29 8.56 30.36
C VAL A 185 -2.59 8.57 31.72
N SER A 186 -3.24 8.02 32.74
CA SER A 186 -2.71 8.04 34.12
C SER A 186 -1.42 7.25 34.26
N GLU A 187 -1.34 6.10 33.60
CA GLU A 187 -0.15 5.25 33.59
C GLU A 187 1.01 5.91 32.83
N PHE A 188 0.70 6.54 31.70
CA PHE A 188 1.66 7.31 30.90
C PHE A 188 2.23 8.50 31.65
N MET A 189 1.37 9.28 32.32
CA MET A 189 1.80 10.38 33.18
C MET A 189 2.73 9.89 34.28
N ARG A 190 2.35 8.82 34.97
CA ARG A 190 3.14 8.24 36.07
C ARG A 190 4.51 7.76 35.60
N GLU A 191 4.61 7.09 34.46
CA GLU A 191 5.92 6.64 33.93
C GLU A 191 6.86 7.82 33.65
N LEU A 192 6.35 8.90 33.08
CA LEU A 192 7.16 10.09 32.81
C LEU A 192 7.48 10.89 34.08
N GLU A 193 6.60 10.86 35.09
CA GLU A 193 6.81 11.58 36.35
C GLU A 193 7.98 10.99 37.16
N LEU A 194 8.21 9.68 37.05
CA LEU A 194 9.33 8.98 37.69
C LEU A 194 10.70 9.28 37.05
N ILE A 195 10.73 9.91 35.87
CA ILE A 195 11.97 10.23 35.18
C ILE A 195 12.55 11.51 35.78
N ASP A 196 13.77 11.42 36.29
CA ASP A 196 14.51 12.58 36.78
C ASP A 196 14.89 13.51 35.63
N THR A 197 14.39 14.74 35.67
CA THR A 197 14.73 15.80 34.71
C THR A 197 15.62 16.87 35.33
N SER A 198 16.07 16.71 36.58
CA SER A 198 16.83 17.73 37.31
C SER A 198 18.19 18.03 36.68
N HIS A 199 18.82 17.02 36.06
CA HIS A 199 20.07 17.17 35.31
C HIS A 199 19.94 18.10 34.10
N TRP A 200 18.72 18.35 33.61
CA TRP A 200 18.46 19.32 32.53
C TRP A 200 18.37 20.78 33.01
N ASN A 201 18.71 21.06 34.27
CA ASN A 201 18.64 22.40 34.85
C ASN A 201 19.86 23.30 34.52
N GLY A 202 20.83 22.83 33.73
CA GLY A 202 22.06 23.56 33.34
C GLY A 202 22.05 24.18 31.94
N ASN A 203 23.19 24.73 31.51
CA ASN A 203 23.41 25.21 30.14
C ASN A 203 23.64 23.99 29.24
N LEU A 204 22.64 23.62 28.45
CA LEU A 204 22.59 22.32 27.78
C LEU A 204 22.20 22.48 26.32
N ASP A 205 22.70 21.55 25.52
CA ASP A 205 22.42 21.44 24.11
C ASP A 205 20.93 21.16 23.85
N ILE A 206 20.32 21.99 23.00
CA ILE A 206 18.89 21.96 22.68
C ILE A 206 18.51 20.65 21.99
N ASP A 207 19.39 20.14 21.11
CA ASP A 207 19.16 18.87 20.41
C ASP A 207 19.17 17.70 21.39
N SER A 208 20.06 17.73 22.37
CA SER A 208 20.13 16.74 23.46
C SER A 208 18.88 16.75 24.34
N ILE A 209 18.35 17.93 24.71
CA ILE A 209 17.07 18.06 25.44
C ILE A 209 15.91 17.47 24.62
N GLN A 210 15.80 17.87 23.34
CA GLN A 210 14.75 17.40 22.44
C GLN A 210 14.80 15.88 22.26
N SER A 211 16.00 15.33 22.04
CA SER A 211 16.22 13.89 21.88
C SER A 211 15.83 13.12 23.13
N PHE A 212 16.22 13.60 24.31
CA PHE A 212 15.81 13.02 25.59
C PHE A 212 14.29 12.99 25.75
N ILE A 213 13.62 14.14 25.54
CA ILE A 213 12.16 14.22 25.67
C ILE A 213 11.48 13.22 24.73
N CYS A 214 11.89 13.21 23.45
CA CYS A 214 11.31 12.33 22.45
C CYS A 214 11.47 10.86 22.85
N LYS A 215 12.68 10.47 23.26
CA LYS A 215 13.00 9.10 23.68
C LYS A 215 12.17 8.69 24.89
N SER A 216 12.09 9.53 25.93
CA SER A 216 11.29 9.24 27.13
C SER A 216 9.81 9.03 26.79
N ILE A 217 9.22 9.89 25.96
CA ILE A 217 7.82 9.76 25.53
C ILE A 217 7.60 8.48 24.73
N GLN A 218 8.48 8.19 23.77
CA GLN A 218 8.38 7.01 22.91
C GLN A 218 8.57 5.71 23.69
N GLU A 219 9.51 5.68 24.65
CA GLU A 219 9.72 4.53 25.53
C GLU A 219 8.51 4.27 26.42
N ALA A 220 7.97 5.30 27.07
CA ALA A 220 6.77 5.17 27.90
C ALA A 220 5.56 4.69 27.07
N ALA A 221 5.39 5.26 25.88
CA ALA A 221 4.35 4.82 24.95
C ALA A 221 4.55 3.36 24.50
N THR A 222 5.80 2.92 24.34
CA THR A 222 6.12 1.53 23.95
C THR A 222 5.81 0.57 25.09
N ARG A 223 6.23 0.85 26.33
CA ARG A 223 5.96 0.01 27.51
C ARG A 223 4.47 -0.17 27.75
N LEU A 224 3.69 0.88 27.53
CA LEU A 224 2.23 0.86 27.66
C LEU A 224 1.50 0.26 26.45
N GLY A 225 2.22 -0.27 25.44
CA GLY A 225 1.61 -0.89 24.26
C GLY A 225 0.87 0.10 23.34
N MET A 226 1.21 1.39 23.41
CA MET A 226 0.73 2.42 22.48
C MET A 226 1.58 2.49 21.20
N ALA A 227 2.71 1.78 21.14
CA ALA A 227 3.50 1.58 19.94
C ALA A 227 2.92 0.42 19.10
N ARG A 228 2.66 0.66 17.82
CA ARG A 228 2.26 -0.37 16.86
C ARG A 228 3.24 -0.42 15.71
N ILE A 229 3.80 -1.60 15.47
CA ILE A 229 4.57 -1.87 14.25
C ILE A 229 3.57 -2.12 13.13
N VAL A 230 3.38 -1.14 12.26
CA VAL A 230 2.52 -1.31 11.09
C VAL A 230 3.36 -1.90 9.97
N LYS A 231 3.21 -3.21 9.76
CA LYS A 231 3.62 -3.84 8.50
C LYS A 231 2.64 -3.40 7.42
N GLN A 232 3.13 -3.08 6.22
CA GLN A 232 2.25 -2.95 5.05
C GLN A 232 1.54 -4.28 4.86
N THR A 233 0.29 -4.36 5.30
CA THR A 233 -0.54 -5.55 5.16
C THR A 233 -1.13 -5.53 3.76
N GLN A 234 -1.07 -6.68 3.09
CA GLN A 234 -1.83 -6.92 1.88
C GLN A 234 -3.32 -6.62 2.14
N PRO A 235 -4.10 -6.26 1.10
CA PRO A 235 -5.52 -5.98 1.27
C PRO A 235 -6.19 -7.12 2.03
N LYS A 236 -6.87 -6.81 3.14
CA LYS A 236 -7.73 -7.81 3.80
C LYS A 236 -8.72 -8.33 2.76
N ASP A 237 -8.84 -9.66 2.67
CA ASP A 237 -9.86 -10.36 1.90
C ASP A 237 -11.23 -9.68 2.04
N LYS A 238 -12.06 -9.78 0.99
CA LYS A 238 -13.46 -9.32 1.02
C LYS A 238 -14.10 -9.81 2.32
N GLN A 239 -14.45 -8.90 3.25
CA GLN A 239 -14.88 -9.25 4.62
C GLN A 239 -16.07 -10.22 4.69
N TRP A 240 -16.83 -10.34 3.60
CA TRP A 240 -17.99 -11.21 3.48
C TRP A 240 -17.68 -12.60 2.88
N PHE A 241 -16.49 -12.79 2.30
CA PHE A 241 -16.07 -14.04 1.67
C PHE A 241 -15.31 -14.91 2.69
N ASP A 242 -16.05 -15.79 3.36
CA ASP A 242 -15.57 -16.60 4.49
C ASP A 242 -15.18 -18.03 4.08
N GLU A 243 -14.79 -18.85 5.06
CA GLU A 243 -14.40 -20.26 4.84
C GLU A 243 -15.53 -21.11 4.24
N GLN A 244 -16.79 -20.77 4.48
CA GLN A 244 -17.93 -21.43 3.85
C GLN A 244 -17.93 -21.16 2.34
N CYS A 245 -17.69 -19.91 1.92
CA CYS A 245 -17.58 -19.54 0.52
C CYS A 245 -16.39 -20.23 -0.17
N LYS A 246 -15.23 -20.30 0.49
CA LYS A 246 -14.04 -20.99 -0.03
C LYS A 246 -14.30 -22.49 -0.23
N THR A 247 -14.91 -23.14 0.76
CA THR A 247 -15.26 -24.57 0.71
C THR A 247 -16.26 -24.87 -0.40
N ALA A 248 -17.29 -24.05 -0.55
CA ALA A 248 -18.27 -24.20 -1.64
C ALA A 248 -17.64 -23.98 -3.03
N LYS A 249 -16.72 -23.01 -3.18
CA LYS A 249 -15.97 -22.80 -4.43
C LYS A 249 -15.13 -24.04 -4.79
N ARG A 250 -14.47 -24.68 -3.82
CA ARG A 250 -13.73 -25.94 -4.02
C ARG A 250 -14.64 -27.07 -4.50
N LYS A 251 -15.84 -27.21 -3.92
CA LYS A 251 -16.83 -28.23 -4.33
C LYS A 251 -17.28 -28.04 -5.78
N VAL A 252 -17.54 -26.80 -6.21
CA VAL A 252 -17.89 -26.48 -7.61
C VAL A 252 -16.77 -26.88 -8.57
N ARG A 253 -15.52 -26.59 -8.20
CA ARG A 253 -14.33 -26.95 -9.01
C ARG A 253 -14.19 -28.46 -9.16
N LEU A 254 -14.31 -29.20 -8.07
CA LEU A 254 -14.23 -30.67 -8.10
C LEU A 254 -15.34 -31.29 -8.95
N ALA A 255 -16.58 -30.80 -8.80
CA ALA A 255 -17.71 -31.26 -9.60
C ALA A 255 -17.57 -30.95 -11.10
N PHE A 256 -16.90 -29.85 -11.45
CA PHE A 256 -16.59 -29.51 -12.84
C PHE A 256 -15.52 -30.43 -13.43
N LYS A 257 -14.48 -30.77 -12.65
CA LYS A 257 -13.45 -31.74 -13.05
C LYS A 257 -14.10 -33.10 -13.38
N THR A 258 -14.92 -33.64 -12.48
CA THR A 258 -15.64 -34.91 -12.70
C THR A 258 -16.59 -34.86 -13.90
N LEU A 259 -17.19 -33.70 -14.20
CA LEU A 259 -18.04 -33.54 -15.39
C LEU A 259 -17.24 -33.64 -16.70
N LYS A 260 -16.03 -33.08 -16.73
CA LYS A 260 -15.13 -33.16 -17.89
C LYS A 260 -14.63 -34.59 -18.11
N GLU A 261 -14.17 -35.26 -17.05
CA GLU A 261 -13.62 -36.63 -17.10
C GLU A 261 -14.65 -37.67 -17.59
N THR A 262 -15.94 -37.42 -17.36
CA THR A 262 -17.02 -38.34 -17.73
C THR A 262 -17.69 -38.02 -19.05
N GLY A 263 -17.08 -37.17 -19.88
CA GLY A 263 -17.61 -36.82 -21.20
C GLY A 263 -18.98 -36.15 -21.14
N TYR A 264 -19.24 -35.35 -20.10
CA TYR A 264 -20.50 -34.62 -19.91
C TYR A 264 -21.73 -35.52 -19.71
N ASN A 265 -21.56 -36.63 -18.98
CA ASN A 265 -22.66 -37.50 -18.59
C ASN A 265 -23.83 -36.70 -17.96
N LYS A 266 -25.06 -37.04 -18.34
CA LYS A 266 -26.28 -36.34 -17.94
C LYS A 266 -26.45 -36.25 -16.41
N GLY A 267 -26.21 -37.34 -15.67
CA GLY A 267 -26.36 -37.35 -14.21
C GLY A 267 -25.33 -36.51 -13.49
N ILE A 268 -24.08 -36.51 -13.97
CA ILE A 268 -22.98 -35.71 -13.40
C ILE A 268 -23.16 -34.23 -13.76
N ARG A 269 -23.71 -33.93 -14.93
CA ARG A 269 -24.09 -32.56 -15.32
C ARG A 269 -25.15 -31.98 -14.40
N GLU A 270 -26.18 -32.75 -14.07
CA GLU A 270 -27.23 -32.34 -13.12
C GLU A 270 -26.65 -32.07 -11.72
N MET A 271 -25.72 -32.93 -11.27
CA MET A 271 -25.00 -32.73 -10.00
C MET A 271 -24.15 -31.46 -9.98
N PHE A 272 -23.37 -31.20 -11.04
CA PHE A 272 -22.57 -29.97 -11.17
C PHE A 272 -23.45 -28.72 -11.17
N VAL A 273 -24.56 -28.72 -11.92
CA VAL A 273 -25.50 -27.60 -11.97
C VAL A 273 -26.08 -27.31 -10.58
N LYS A 274 -26.42 -28.36 -9.81
CA LYS A 274 -26.91 -28.23 -8.44
C LYS A 274 -25.87 -27.58 -7.52
N ILE A 275 -24.64 -28.12 -7.48
CA ILE A 275 -23.55 -27.61 -6.63
C ILE A 275 -23.20 -26.16 -7.00
N ARG A 276 -23.19 -25.82 -8.29
CA ARG A 276 -22.98 -24.44 -8.77
C ARG A 276 -24.10 -23.50 -8.31
N LYS A 277 -25.36 -23.95 -8.36
CA LYS A 277 -26.52 -23.18 -7.89
C LYS A 277 -26.43 -22.89 -6.40
N GLU A 278 -26.08 -23.89 -5.59
CA GLU A 278 -25.89 -23.74 -4.14
C GLU A 278 -24.78 -22.75 -3.81
N TYR A 279 -23.63 -22.84 -4.50
CA TYR A 279 -22.53 -21.87 -4.35
C TYR A 279 -22.97 -20.44 -4.67
N ARG A 280 -23.68 -20.24 -5.78
CA ARG A 280 -24.19 -18.91 -6.17
C ARG A 280 -25.16 -18.34 -5.14
N GLN A 281 -26.05 -19.18 -4.59
CA GLN A 281 -26.99 -18.76 -3.56
C GLN A 281 -26.26 -18.35 -2.27
N LEU A 282 -25.25 -19.12 -1.85
CA LEU A 282 -24.42 -18.80 -0.69
C LEU A 282 -23.71 -17.45 -0.85
N VAL A 283 -23.02 -17.24 -1.98
CA VAL A 283 -22.30 -15.98 -2.27
C VAL A 283 -23.27 -14.79 -2.31
N LYS A 284 -24.43 -14.95 -2.94
CA LYS A 284 -25.46 -13.91 -3.01
C LYS A 284 -26.01 -13.57 -1.62
N GLY A 285 -26.24 -14.58 -0.78
CA GLY A 285 -26.68 -14.42 0.61
C GLY A 285 -25.65 -13.64 1.44
N LYS A 286 -24.40 -14.11 1.48
CA LYS A 286 -23.31 -13.48 2.23
C LYS A 286 -23.07 -12.02 1.82
N LYS A 287 -23.15 -11.73 0.53
CA LYS A 287 -23.04 -10.35 0.01
C LYS A 287 -24.21 -9.47 0.45
N LYS A 288 -25.43 -10.01 0.46
CA LYS A 288 -26.64 -9.31 0.94
C LYS A 288 -26.56 -9.04 2.45
N ASP A 289 -26.17 -10.05 3.24
CA ASP A 289 -26.07 -9.95 4.70
C ASP A 289 -25.03 -8.91 5.10
N HIS A 290 -23.87 -8.91 4.43
CA HIS A 290 -22.85 -7.89 4.64
C HIS A 290 -23.34 -6.47 4.32
N LEU A 291 -24.06 -6.30 3.21
CA LEU A 291 -24.61 -5.00 2.83
C LEU A 291 -25.70 -4.54 3.81
N ASN A 292 -26.51 -5.46 4.32
CA ASN A 292 -27.49 -5.18 5.36
C ASN A 292 -26.83 -4.81 6.70
N ALA A 293 -25.76 -5.50 7.08
CA ALA A 293 -24.98 -5.16 8.27
C ALA A 293 -24.42 -3.74 8.18
N ILE A 294 -23.85 -3.34 7.03
CA ILE A 294 -23.37 -1.97 6.83
C ILE A 294 -24.53 -0.96 6.83
N LYS A 295 -25.68 -1.28 6.23
CA LYS A 295 -26.87 -0.42 6.30
C LYS A 295 -27.35 -0.21 7.74
N ASN A 296 -27.36 -1.27 8.56
CA ASN A 296 -27.74 -1.19 9.95
C ASN A 296 -26.73 -0.37 10.76
N GLU A 297 -25.43 -0.53 10.50
CA GLU A 297 -24.38 0.32 11.08
C GLU A 297 -24.63 1.78 10.72
N LEU A 298 -24.84 2.11 9.44
CA LEU A 298 -25.13 3.47 8.97
C LEU A 298 -26.37 4.09 9.62
N LYS A 299 -27.41 3.30 9.91
CA LYS A 299 -28.61 3.78 10.63
C LYS A 299 -28.34 4.13 12.09
N GLN A 300 -27.35 3.50 12.72
CA GLN A 300 -27.02 3.68 14.13
C GLN A 300 -25.90 4.70 14.38
N VAL A 301 -25.29 5.22 13.32
CA VAL A 301 -24.20 6.19 13.41
C VAL A 301 -24.68 7.51 14.00
N ARG A 302 -24.00 7.96 15.06
CA ARG A 302 -24.21 9.29 15.67
C ARG A 302 -23.05 10.26 15.40
N ARG A 303 -21.87 9.76 15.06
CA ARG A 303 -20.66 10.57 14.85
C ARG A 303 -20.24 10.55 13.38
N THR A 304 -19.79 11.70 12.87
CA THR A 304 -19.29 11.85 11.49
C THR A 304 -18.14 10.88 11.19
N THR A 305 -17.30 10.54 12.17
CA THR A 305 -16.22 9.56 12.02
C THR A 305 -16.74 8.16 11.72
N ASP A 306 -17.80 7.74 12.43
CA ASP A 306 -18.35 6.39 12.33
C ASP A 306 -19.12 6.24 11.01
N PHE A 307 -19.75 7.33 10.56
CA PHE A 307 -20.34 7.42 9.22
C PHE A 307 -19.31 7.12 8.14
N TRP A 308 -18.20 7.86 8.14
CA TRP A 308 -17.15 7.67 7.14
C TRP A 308 -16.47 6.30 7.24
N ASN A 309 -16.38 5.73 8.44
CA ASN A 309 -15.88 4.37 8.63
C ASN A 309 -16.79 3.32 7.98
N ALA A 310 -18.11 3.43 8.15
CA ALA A 310 -19.08 2.55 7.50
C ALA A 310 -19.11 2.75 5.97
N VAL A 311 -19.09 4.00 5.49
CA VAL A 311 -19.03 4.33 4.04
C VAL A 311 -17.76 3.77 3.38
N ARG A 312 -16.61 3.77 4.07
CA ARG A 312 -15.38 3.16 3.55
C ARG A 312 -15.51 1.66 3.30
N LYS A 313 -16.38 0.95 4.01
CA LYS A 313 -16.66 -0.48 3.78
C LYS A 313 -17.44 -0.70 2.47
N LEU A 314 -18.23 0.28 2.02
CA LEU A 314 -18.98 0.24 0.77
C LEU A 314 -18.17 0.69 -0.45
N ARG A 315 -17.21 1.60 -0.27
CA ARG A 315 -16.35 2.03 -1.37
C ARG A 315 -15.53 0.84 -1.85
N LYS A 316 -15.68 0.49 -3.14
CA LYS A 316 -14.69 -0.31 -3.84
C LYS A 316 -13.34 0.36 -3.62
N ARG A 317 -12.41 -0.33 -2.96
CA ARG A 317 -11.04 0.17 -2.88
C ARG A 317 -10.53 0.21 -4.32
N LYS A 318 -10.14 1.39 -4.79
CA LYS A 318 -9.29 1.45 -5.98
C LYS A 318 -8.04 0.61 -5.62
N PRO A 319 -7.56 -0.28 -6.51
CA PRO A 319 -6.26 -0.88 -6.31
C PRO A 319 -5.27 0.24 -6.00
N ARG A 320 -4.34 -0.02 -5.07
CA ARG A 320 -3.21 0.90 -4.90
C ARG A 320 -2.46 0.83 -6.22
N THR A 321 -2.68 1.82 -7.07
CA THR A 321 -1.78 2.09 -8.18
C THR A 321 -0.47 2.50 -7.54
N ASP A 322 0.63 1.90 -7.95
CA ASP A 322 1.95 2.39 -7.56
C ASP A 322 2.06 3.88 -7.88
N ASN A 323 2.93 4.58 -7.14
CA ASN A 323 3.15 6.00 -7.36
C ASN A 323 3.50 6.21 -8.84
N PRO A 324 2.64 6.87 -9.63
CA PRO A 324 2.82 6.98 -11.09
C PRO A 324 4.05 7.83 -11.45
N ILE A 325 4.53 8.61 -10.50
CA ILE A 325 5.67 9.50 -10.63
C ILE A 325 6.87 8.85 -9.92
N ASN A 326 7.94 8.62 -10.67
CA ASN A 326 9.18 8.07 -10.11
C ASN A 326 9.86 9.04 -9.12
N LYS A 327 10.77 8.53 -8.30
CA LYS A 327 11.44 9.30 -7.24
C LYS A 327 12.20 10.52 -7.78
N SER A 328 12.95 10.35 -8.87
CA SER A 328 13.76 11.43 -9.45
C SER A 328 12.91 12.62 -9.90
N LYS A 329 11.76 12.36 -10.54
CA LYS A 329 10.80 13.42 -10.94
C LYS A 329 10.18 14.14 -9.74
N TRP A 330 9.98 13.43 -8.62
CA TRP A 330 9.57 14.07 -7.36
C TRP A 330 10.65 14.96 -6.77
N GLU A 331 11.90 14.49 -6.76
CA GLU A 331 13.04 15.25 -6.25
C GLU A 331 13.26 16.53 -7.06
N GLU A 332 13.27 16.44 -8.39
CA GLU A 332 13.38 17.60 -9.27
C GLU A 332 12.25 18.61 -9.02
N HIS A 333 11.01 18.14 -8.94
CA HIS A 333 9.86 19.01 -8.68
C HIS A 333 9.96 19.71 -7.33
N LEU A 334 10.30 18.98 -6.26
CA LEU A 334 10.43 19.53 -4.92
C LEU A 334 11.65 20.45 -4.81
N GLN A 335 12.76 20.14 -5.47
CA GLN A 335 13.93 21.01 -5.54
C GLN A 335 13.62 22.30 -6.29
N LYS A 336 12.83 22.26 -7.37
CA LYS A 336 12.37 23.48 -8.04
C LYS A 336 11.39 24.29 -7.20
N LEU A 337 10.54 23.62 -6.41
CA LEU A 337 9.51 24.28 -5.61
C LEU A 337 10.06 24.85 -4.29
N LEU A 338 11.03 24.17 -3.68
CA LEU A 338 11.55 24.47 -2.33
C LEU A 338 13.03 24.88 -2.33
N GLY A 339 13.78 24.54 -3.37
CA GLY A 339 15.19 24.87 -3.53
C GLY A 339 15.42 26.30 -4.00
N GLU A 340 16.69 26.71 -3.89
CA GLU A 340 17.19 28.08 -4.04
C GLU A 340 16.33 29.12 -3.31
N ARG A 341 16.26 28.98 -1.98
CA ARG A 341 16.29 30.18 -1.15
C ARG A 341 17.71 30.70 -1.27
N GLY A 342 17.86 31.94 -1.75
CA GLY A 342 19.15 32.54 -2.05
C GLY A 342 20.16 32.33 -0.93
N THR A 343 21.45 32.31 -1.27
CA THR A 343 22.54 32.31 -0.29
C THR A 343 22.19 33.26 0.83
N ASP A 344 21.95 32.70 2.01
CA ASP A 344 21.71 33.46 3.23
C ASP A 344 22.96 34.32 3.46
N GLU A 345 22.99 35.52 2.89
CA GLU A 345 23.28 36.66 3.74
C GLU A 345 22.18 36.62 4.79
N THR A 346 22.37 35.80 5.83
CA THR A 346 21.61 35.90 7.06
C THR A 346 21.66 37.38 7.38
N PRO A 347 20.54 38.13 7.30
CA PRO A 347 20.59 39.52 7.69
C PRO A 347 21.07 39.44 9.13
N ALA A 348 22.24 40.01 9.37
CA ALA A 348 22.84 39.96 10.67
C ALA A 348 22.01 40.89 11.54
N PHE A 349 20.88 40.38 12.04
CA PHE A 349 20.05 41.03 13.04
C PHE A 349 20.83 40.96 14.33
N TYR A 350 21.84 41.83 14.44
CA TYR A 350 22.59 42.02 15.66
C TYR A 350 21.66 42.71 16.66
N ASP A 351 21.23 41.93 17.65
CA ASP A 351 20.75 42.39 18.96
C ASP A 351 19.54 43.35 18.99
N CYS A 352 18.75 43.43 17.91
CA CYS A 352 17.48 44.15 17.95
C CYS A 352 16.42 43.34 18.71
N ARG A 353 16.28 43.63 20.01
CA ARG A 353 15.24 43.04 20.87
C ARG A 353 13.99 43.92 20.88
N HIS A 354 12.82 43.33 20.63
CA HIS A 354 11.54 43.99 20.80
C HIS A 354 11.05 43.84 22.25
N PRO A 355 10.77 44.94 22.97
CA PRO A 355 10.53 44.95 24.41
C PRO A 355 9.33 44.11 24.86
N GLU A 356 8.34 43.89 23.98
CA GLU A 356 7.15 43.09 24.28
C GLU A 356 7.17 41.67 23.70
N LEU A 357 7.93 41.43 22.63
CA LEU A 357 7.84 40.17 21.86
C LEU A 357 8.92 39.18 22.29
N ASP A 358 10.08 39.70 22.68
CA ASP A 358 11.26 38.91 23.05
C ASP A 358 11.36 38.68 24.58
N VAL A 359 10.30 39.03 25.32
CA VAL A 359 10.21 38.70 26.75
C VAL A 359 10.18 37.19 26.96
N GLN A 360 10.73 36.73 28.09
CA GLN A 360 10.71 35.30 28.43
C GLN A 360 9.29 34.74 28.37
N ILE A 361 9.14 33.58 27.73
CA ILE A 361 7.90 32.81 27.66
C ILE A 361 7.51 32.42 29.07
N SER A 362 6.27 32.72 29.48
CA SER A 362 5.77 32.27 30.77
C SER A 362 5.26 30.83 30.70
N MET A 363 5.24 30.14 31.85
CA MET A 363 4.64 28.80 31.92
C MET A 363 3.17 28.82 31.50
N GLU A 364 2.44 29.89 31.85
CA GLU A 364 1.03 30.07 31.48
C GLU A 364 0.85 30.20 29.95
N GLU A 365 1.69 31.01 29.28
CA GLU A 365 1.68 31.11 27.82
C GLU A 365 1.95 29.75 27.17
N CYS A 366 2.94 29.02 27.69
CA CYS A 366 3.30 27.69 27.23
C CYS A 366 2.09 26.75 27.33
N MET A 367 1.44 26.66 28.49
CA MET A 367 0.28 25.78 28.69
C MET A 367 -0.95 26.21 27.86
N LYS A 368 -1.24 27.52 27.77
CA LYS A 368 -2.33 28.03 26.91
C LYS A 368 -2.12 27.66 25.45
N ALA A 369 -0.89 27.77 24.94
CA ALA A 369 -0.57 27.37 23.57
C ALA A 369 -0.74 25.86 23.35
N ARG A 370 -0.35 25.05 24.35
CA ARG A 370 -0.53 23.60 24.33
C ARG A 370 -1.99 23.21 24.14
N GLU A 371 -2.89 23.82 24.91
CA GLU A 371 -4.32 23.49 24.86
C GLU A 371 -4.97 23.85 23.52
N LYS A 372 -4.51 24.92 22.87
CA LYS A 372 -4.95 25.31 21.52
C LYS A 372 -4.60 24.29 20.43
N MET A 373 -3.61 23.42 20.64
CA MET A 373 -3.25 22.41 19.66
C MET A 373 -4.39 21.41 19.45
N LYS A 374 -4.78 21.15 18.19
CA LYS A 374 -5.90 20.26 17.87
C LYS A 374 -5.49 18.78 17.98
N ASN A 375 -6.32 17.96 18.61
CA ASN A 375 -6.14 16.50 18.66
C ASN A 375 -6.43 15.86 17.28
N GLY A 376 -5.94 14.64 17.06
CA GLY A 376 -6.16 13.86 15.83
C GLY A 376 -5.37 14.37 14.63
N LYS A 377 -4.31 15.17 14.86
CA LYS A 377 -3.40 15.63 13.81
C LYS A 377 -2.24 14.65 13.65
N MET A 378 -1.77 14.50 12.42
CA MET A 378 -0.61 13.66 12.13
C MET A 378 0.65 14.28 12.75
N PRO A 379 1.47 13.48 13.46
CA PRO A 379 2.75 13.93 14.00
C PRO A 379 3.79 14.13 12.88
N GLY A 380 4.93 14.72 13.24
CA GLY A 380 6.07 14.90 12.35
C GLY A 380 6.97 13.66 12.26
N GLY A 381 8.26 13.89 12.00
CA GLY A 381 9.28 12.84 11.95
C GLY A 381 9.39 12.05 13.26
N ASP A 382 9.23 12.74 14.40
CA ASP A 382 9.29 12.18 15.76
C ASP A 382 8.16 11.21 16.13
N LYS A 383 7.08 11.16 15.34
CA LYS A 383 5.88 10.36 15.58
C LYS A 383 5.15 10.65 16.90
N ILE A 384 5.40 11.80 17.54
CA ILE A 384 4.75 12.20 18.80
C ILE A 384 3.56 13.12 18.47
N SER A 385 2.35 12.67 18.78
CA SER A 385 1.13 13.44 18.51
C SER A 385 0.85 14.48 19.60
N ASN A 386 -0.04 15.43 19.30
CA ASN A 386 -0.45 16.48 20.25
C ASN A 386 -1.03 15.90 21.55
N GLU A 387 -1.67 14.73 21.49
CA GLU A 387 -2.23 14.07 22.66
C GLU A 387 -1.16 13.62 23.66
N PHE A 388 -0.03 13.09 23.18
CA PHE A 388 1.11 12.76 24.04
C PHE A 388 1.64 14.02 24.73
N LEU A 389 1.82 15.11 23.98
CA LEU A 389 2.31 16.39 24.53
C LEU A 389 1.34 17.02 25.54
N LYS A 390 0.03 16.83 25.36
CA LYS A 390 -0.99 17.29 26.33
C LYS A 390 -1.01 16.48 27.61
N ALA A 391 -0.55 15.24 27.56
CA ALA A 391 -0.56 14.31 28.68
C ALA A 391 0.79 14.21 29.42
N ILE A 392 1.73 15.12 29.17
CA ILE A 392 3.02 15.11 29.89
C ILE A 392 2.87 15.66 31.33
N PRO A 393 3.58 15.08 32.31
CA PRO A 393 3.61 15.54 33.69
C PRO A 393 4.41 16.85 33.88
N GLN A 394 4.33 17.43 35.08
CA GLN A 394 4.85 18.77 35.36
C GLN A 394 6.37 18.91 35.16
N ASN A 395 7.16 17.87 35.48
CA ASN A 395 8.61 17.83 35.21
C ASN A 395 8.92 18.02 33.72
N PHE A 396 8.19 17.33 32.83
CA PHE A 396 8.33 17.51 31.38
C PHE A 396 7.78 18.86 30.88
N GLN A 397 6.71 19.38 31.48
CA GLN A 397 6.20 20.72 31.15
C GLN A 397 7.25 21.82 31.42
N LYS A 398 7.95 21.73 32.57
CA LYS A 398 9.07 22.61 32.91
C LYS A 398 10.23 22.46 31.93
N LEU A 399 10.52 21.25 31.50
CA LEU A 399 11.58 20.98 30.54
C LEU A 399 11.29 21.60 29.16
N PHE A 400 10.07 21.44 28.63
CA PHE A 400 9.65 22.12 27.39
C PHE A 400 9.67 23.65 27.53
N HIS A 401 9.16 24.17 28.64
CA HIS A 401 9.15 25.62 28.90
C HIS A 401 10.56 26.21 28.91
N ARG A 402 11.51 25.54 29.55
CA ARG A 402 12.93 25.92 29.51
C ARG A 402 13.49 25.85 28.09
N MET A 403 13.29 24.74 27.39
CA MET A 403 13.76 24.56 26.02
C MET A 403 13.24 25.68 25.09
N PHE A 404 11.97 26.05 25.20
CA PHE A 404 11.38 27.13 24.41
C PHE A 404 12.01 28.50 24.71
N ASN A 405 12.38 28.79 25.96
CA ASN A 405 13.08 30.03 26.30
C ASN A 405 14.52 30.05 25.80
N ILE A 406 15.22 28.91 25.83
CA ILE A 406 16.56 28.78 25.23
C ILE A 406 16.47 29.03 23.71
N ILE A 407 15.47 28.45 23.03
CA ILE A 407 15.22 28.67 21.60
C ILE A 407 14.89 30.14 21.31
N LEU A 408 14.07 30.79 22.15
CA LEU A 408 13.72 32.20 21.98
C LEU A 408 14.96 33.11 22.11
N GLU A 409 15.81 32.88 23.10
CA GLU A 409 17.01 33.69 23.35
C GLU A 409 18.11 33.45 22.31
N GLY A 410 18.37 32.18 21.97
CA GLY A 410 19.45 31.78 21.08
C GLY A 410 19.08 31.72 19.59
N GLY A 411 17.80 31.91 19.25
CA GLY A 411 17.30 31.88 17.87
C GLY A 411 17.45 30.53 17.14
N THR A 412 17.88 29.48 17.82
CA THR A 412 18.27 28.21 17.21
C THR A 412 17.38 27.08 17.73
N PRO A 413 16.42 26.58 16.93
CA PRO A 413 15.61 25.41 17.31
C PRO A 413 16.40 24.10 17.18
N PRO A 414 15.91 22.98 17.74
CA PRO A 414 16.49 21.66 17.48
C PRO A 414 16.54 21.37 15.97
N ARG A 415 17.62 20.76 15.48
CA ARG A 415 17.81 20.42 14.06
C ARG A 415 16.68 19.55 13.52
N SER A 416 16.20 18.62 14.35
CA SER A 416 15.06 17.75 14.04
C SER A 416 13.76 18.49 13.70
N TRP A 417 13.61 19.77 14.07
CA TRP A 417 12.45 20.57 13.69
C TRP A 417 12.52 21.06 12.24
N GLY A 418 13.71 21.13 11.65
CA GLY A 418 13.95 21.41 10.23
C GLY A 418 13.73 20.19 9.32
N GLU A 419 13.70 18.99 9.90
CA GLU A 419 13.43 17.75 9.17
C GLU A 419 11.92 17.57 8.98
N ILE A 420 11.42 17.84 7.77
CA ILE A 420 9.99 17.85 7.45
C ILE A 420 9.63 16.67 6.55
N GLU A 421 8.69 15.84 6.98
CA GLU A 421 8.07 14.85 6.09
C GLU A 421 7.00 15.51 5.21
N ILE A 422 7.18 15.48 3.89
CA ILE A 422 6.20 16.03 2.93
C ILE A 422 5.32 14.91 2.39
N VAL A 423 4.01 15.06 2.55
CA VAL A 423 2.99 14.15 1.98
C VAL A 423 2.36 14.80 0.76
N MET A 424 2.53 14.19 -0.41
CA MET A 424 1.93 14.65 -1.66
C MET A 424 0.50 14.12 -1.81
N ILE A 425 -0.47 15.04 -1.88
CA ILE A 425 -1.90 14.72 -2.07
C ILE A 425 -2.34 15.18 -3.45
N HIS A 426 -2.77 14.25 -4.31
CA HIS A 426 -3.32 14.59 -5.61
C HIS A 426 -4.56 15.48 -5.45
N LYS A 427 -4.59 16.60 -6.18
CA LYS A 427 -5.67 17.59 -6.13
C LYS A 427 -6.65 17.38 -7.28
N LYS A 428 -6.18 17.50 -8.53
CA LYS A 428 -6.95 17.38 -9.78
C LYS A 428 -5.99 17.28 -10.98
N GLY A 429 -6.46 16.88 -12.15
CA GLY A 429 -5.62 16.79 -13.36
C GLY A 429 -4.89 15.45 -13.50
N ASP A 430 -3.91 15.40 -14.40
CA ASP A 430 -3.11 14.20 -14.67
C ASP A 430 -2.33 13.76 -13.42
N THR A 431 -2.40 12.48 -13.10
CA THR A 431 -1.69 11.85 -11.98
C THR A 431 -0.20 11.67 -12.24
N ASN A 432 0.26 11.75 -13.49
CA ASN A 432 1.70 11.67 -13.84
C ASN A 432 2.43 13.01 -13.73
N ASP A 433 1.71 14.10 -13.45
CA ASP A 433 2.27 15.44 -13.30
C ASP A 433 2.38 15.83 -11.81
N PRO A 434 3.60 16.02 -11.27
CA PRO A 434 3.82 16.48 -9.89
C PRO A 434 3.08 17.78 -9.53
N SER A 435 2.87 18.69 -10.49
CA SER A 435 2.24 20.00 -10.26
C SER A 435 0.76 19.89 -9.82
N ASN A 436 0.14 18.75 -10.12
CA ASN A 436 -1.23 18.41 -9.76
C ASN A 436 -1.37 17.90 -8.32
N TYR A 437 -0.29 17.86 -7.57
CA TYR A 437 -0.25 17.42 -6.17
C TYR A 437 0.01 18.60 -5.23
N ARG A 438 -0.60 18.53 -4.05
CA ARG A 438 -0.35 19.45 -2.95
C ARG A 438 0.56 18.79 -1.92
N GLY A 439 1.73 19.37 -1.69
CA GLY A 439 2.59 18.99 -0.58
C GLY A 439 2.00 19.44 0.76
N ILE A 440 1.91 18.52 1.72
CA ILE A 440 1.58 18.80 3.11
C ILE A 440 2.78 18.47 3.97
N SER A 441 3.34 19.50 4.60
CA SER A 441 4.46 19.39 5.55
C SER A 441 3.98 18.88 6.90
N LEU A 442 4.47 17.72 7.31
CA LEU A 442 4.28 17.15 8.64
C LEU A 442 5.44 17.58 9.54
N ILE A 443 5.24 18.72 10.20
CA ILE A 443 6.20 19.28 11.17
C ILE A 443 5.97 18.67 12.56
N ASN A 444 7.03 18.51 13.34
CA ASN A 444 6.99 18.03 14.74
C ASN A 444 6.00 18.83 15.59
N CYS A 445 5.30 18.14 16.47
CA CYS A 445 4.26 18.76 17.30
C CYS A 445 4.85 19.75 18.32
N ALA A 446 6.06 19.52 18.82
CA ALA A 446 6.78 20.46 19.68
C ALA A 446 7.10 21.79 18.96
N ALA A 447 7.50 21.73 17.69
CA ALA A 447 7.73 22.94 16.88
C ALA A 447 6.43 23.73 16.66
N LYS A 448 5.31 23.02 16.43
CA LYS A 448 3.97 23.64 16.33
C LYS A 448 3.54 24.27 17.66
N TRP A 449 3.91 23.68 18.79
CA TRP A 449 3.64 24.24 20.10
C TRP A 449 4.40 25.56 20.30
N PHE A 450 5.71 25.57 20.05
CA PHE A 450 6.51 26.79 20.13
C PHE A 450 5.99 27.90 19.21
N THR A 451 5.78 27.58 17.93
CA THR A 451 5.28 28.56 16.94
C THR A 451 3.87 29.05 17.26
N GLN A 452 3.04 28.28 17.97
CA GLN A 452 1.74 28.74 18.46
C GLN A 452 1.85 29.81 19.56
N ILE A 453 2.92 29.77 20.37
CA ILE A 453 3.24 30.83 21.35
C ILE A 453 3.62 32.10 20.59
N ILE A 454 4.58 32.01 19.68
CA ILE A 454 5.04 33.14 18.86
C ILE A 454 3.88 33.75 18.05
N LEU A 455 3.06 32.92 17.40
CA LEU A 455 1.87 33.37 16.68
C LEU A 455 0.91 34.14 17.58
N THR A 456 0.72 33.70 18.83
CA THR A 456 -0.18 34.38 19.78
C THR A 456 0.37 35.77 20.13
N ARG A 457 1.68 35.89 20.37
CA ARG A 457 2.34 37.17 20.64
C ARG A 457 2.27 38.12 19.44
N LEU A 458 2.70 37.66 18.28
CA LEU A 458 2.70 38.45 17.04
C LEU A 458 1.29 38.89 16.65
N SER A 459 0.29 38.01 16.74
CA SER A 459 -1.10 38.38 16.43
C SER A 459 -1.61 39.46 17.40
N LYS A 460 -1.34 39.32 18.70
CA LYS A 460 -1.75 40.32 19.69
C LYS A 460 -1.08 41.67 19.41
N TRP A 461 0.24 41.67 19.20
CA TRP A 461 1.01 42.88 18.92
C TRP A 461 0.55 43.55 17.62
N ALA A 462 0.36 42.79 16.54
CA ALA A 462 -0.04 43.32 15.25
C ALA A 462 -1.44 43.95 15.28
N GLU A 463 -2.38 43.35 16.02
CA GLU A 463 -3.73 43.92 16.22
C GLU A 463 -3.69 45.16 17.11
N SER A 464 -2.99 45.10 18.26
CA SER A 464 -2.87 46.24 19.18
C SER A 464 -2.22 47.47 18.54
N ASN A 465 -1.28 47.26 17.62
CA ASN A 465 -0.57 48.32 16.93
C ASN A 465 -1.16 48.62 15.53
N SER A 466 -2.31 48.06 15.18
CA SER A 466 -2.99 48.28 13.88
C SER A 466 -2.07 48.06 12.66
N ILE A 467 -1.18 47.08 12.73
CA ILE A 467 -0.20 46.76 11.68
C ILE A 467 -0.88 46.15 10.45
N LEU A 468 -1.96 45.39 10.67
CA LEU A 468 -2.70 44.71 9.60
C LEU A 468 -3.72 45.65 8.96
N CYS A 469 -3.69 45.77 7.64
CA CYS A 469 -4.66 46.57 6.90
C CYS A 469 -6.09 45.99 7.02
N GLU A 470 -7.09 46.86 6.91
CA GLU A 470 -8.49 46.47 7.08
C GLU A 470 -8.97 45.48 5.99
N THR A 471 -8.39 45.57 4.79
CA THR A 471 -8.67 44.66 3.67
C THR A 471 -8.10 43.26 3.88
N GLN A 472 -7.23 43.04 4.88
CA GLN A 472 -6.70 41.72 5.21
C GLN A 472 -7.71 40.91 6.05
N SER A 473 -8.63 40.23 5.38
CA SER A 473 -9.64 39.39 6.03
C SER A 473 -9.20 37.93 6.20
N GLY A 474 -8.32 37.42 5.33
CA GLY A 474 -7.84 36.04 5.38
C GLY A 474 -6.95 35.74 6.59
N PHE A 475 -7.21 34.63 7.27
CA PHE A 475 -6.45 34.15 8.44
C PHE A 475 -6.44 35.09 9.67
N ARG A 476 -7.33 36.09 9.70
CA ARG A 476 -7.48 37.05 10.79
C ARG A 476 -8.68 36.64 11.67
N LYS A 477 -8.52 36.71 12.98
CA LYS A 477 -9.59 36.32 13.91
C LYS A 477 -10.80 37.25 13.72
N GLN A 478 -12.02 36.69 13.75
CA GLN A 478 -13.29 37.45 13.61
C GLN A 478 -13.48 38.17 12.25
N ARG A 479 -12.66 37.87 11.25
CA ARG A 479 -12.84 38.30 9.86
C ARG A 479 -12.97 37.03 9.00
N GLY A 480 -13.96 36.96 8.12
CA GLY A 480 -14.35 35.73 7.42
C GLY A 480 -14.72 35.99 5.98
#